data_AF-A0A016V474-F1
#
_entry.id   AF-A0A016V474-F1
#
_cell.length_a   1.000
_cell.length_b   1.000
_cell.length_c   1.000
_cell.angle_alpha   90.00
_cell.angle_beta   90.00
_cell.angle_gamma   90.00
#
_symmetry.space_group_name_H-M   'P 1'
#
loop_
_entity.id
_entity.type
_entity.pdbx_description
1 polymer ?
#
loop_
_entity_poly.entity_id
_entity_poly.type
_entity_poly.pdbx_seq_one_letter_code
_entity_poly.pdbx_strand_id
1 'polypeptide(L)'
;MTRREALCVPTVPFAHQAAVNAEIDRSVSECVVGPVDNSNGAAPIVVVRKGNDTIRICVDFSTGLNDGIMLHQHPLQTVENVFNKPNCRELSF
;
A
#
# COMPACT_ATOMS: atom_id res chain seq x y z
N MET A 1 -19.88 19.64 14.39
CA MET A 1 -19.30 18.86 15.51
C MET A 1 -18.92 17.50 14.96
N THR A 2 -17.75 17.40 14.35
CA THR A 2 -17.15 16.11 13.98
C THR A 2 -15.66 16.25 14.18
N ARG A 3 -15.13 15.22 14.82
CA ARG A 3 -14.05 15.25 15.79
C ARG A 3 -12.71 15.44 15.07
N ARG A 4 -11.84 16.27 15.65
CA ARG A 4 -10.39 16.23 15.35
C ARG A 4 -9.87 14.87 15.81
N GLU A 5 -9.97 13.86 14.96
CA GLU A 5 -9.20 12.63 15.18
C GLU A 5 -7.84 12.86 14.55
N ALA A 6 -6.96 13.47 15.34
CA ALA A 6 -5.53 13.27 15.16
C ALA A 6 -5.31 11.77 15.31
N LEU A 7 -5.28 11.06 14.17
CA LEU A 7 -4.97 9.65 14.13
C LEU A 7 -3.53 9.51 14.61
N CYS A 8 -3.38 9.15 15.88
CA CYS A 8 -2.11 8.86 16.51
C CYS A 8 -1.42 7.80 15.66
N VAL A 9 -0.34 8.20 14.96
CA VAL A 9 0.49 7.27 14.21
C VAL A 9 1.03 6.26 15.21
N PRO A 10 0.81 4.94 15.01
CA PRO A 10 1.28 3.94 15.95
C PRO A 10 2.79 4.07 16.13
N THR A 11 3.23 4.06 17.38
CA THR A 11 4.63 4.27 17.72
C THR A 11 5.46 3.10 17.21
N VAL A 12 6.41 3.38 16.31
CA VAL A 12 7.33 2.36 15.80
C VAL A 12 8.28 1.96 16.94
N PRO A 13 8.41 0.66 17.28
CA PRO A 13 9.35 0.20 18.29
C PRO A 13 10.77 0.69 17.98
N PHE A 14 11.50 1.12 19.00
CA PHE A 14 12.83 1.72 18.84
C PHE A 14 13.79 0.85 17.99
N ALA A 15 13.77 -0.46 18.21
CA ALA A 15 14.56 -1.44 17.47
C ALA A 15 14.31 -1.44 15.95
N HIS A 16 13.15 -0.96 15.49
CA HIS A 16 12.77 -0.92 14.08
C HIS A 16 12.86 0.46 13.45
N GLN A 17 13.07 1.52 14.23
CA GLN A 17 13.10 2.90 13.72
C GLN A 17 14.19 3.11 12.65
N ALA A 18 15.40 2.60 12.89
CA ALA A 18 16.50 2.74 11.92
C ALA A 18 16.18 2.07 10.58
N ALA A 19 15.61 0.86 10.62
CA ALA A 19 15.21 0.14 9.42
C ALA A 19 14.07 0.85 8.68
N VAL A 20 13.08 1.35 9.42
CA VAL A 20 11.93 2.09 8.86
C VAL A 20 12.39 3.37 8.18
N ASN A 21 13.24 4.17 8.85
CA ASN A 21 13.78 5.39 8.25
C ASN A 21 14.55 5.11 6.96
N ALA A 22 15.41 4.09 6.95
CA ALA A 22 16.16 3.71 5.76
C ALA A 22 15.24 3.30 4.58
N GLU A 23 14.14 2.62 4.85
CA GLU A 23 13.17 2.24 3.81
C GLU A 23 12.33 3.44 3.32
N ILE A 24 12.03 4.41 4.19
CA ILE A 24 11.40 5.68 3.79
C ILE A 24 12.35 6.47 2.90
N ASP A 25 13.61 6.62 3.31
CA ASP A 25 14.64 7.35 2.52
C ASP A 25 14.82 6.71 1.14
N ARG A 26 14.87 5.38 1.07
CA ARG A 26 14.86 4.63 -0.19
C ARG A 26 13.64 4.99 -1.04
N SER A 27 12.45 4.96 -0.46
CA SER A 27 11.19 5.26 -1.17
C SER A 27 11.13 6.71 -1.68
N VAL A 28 11.70 7.66 -0.95
CA VAL A 28 11.87 9.06 -1.39
C VAL A 28 12.88 9.15 -2.54
N SER A 29 14.01 8.45 -2.43
CA SER A 29 15.04 8.43 -3.47
C SER A 29 14.58 7.79 -4.79
N GLU A 30 13.67 6.81 -4.71
CA GLU A 30 13.03 6.17 -5.85
C GLU A 30 11.84 6.99 -6.40
N CYS A 31 11.58 8.18 -5.83
CA CYS A 31 10.46 9.06 -6.17
C CYS A 31 9.08 8.41 -6.05
N VAL A 32 8.95 7.38 -5.21
CA VAL A 32 7.68 6.70 -4.94
C VAL A 32 6.80 7.54 -4.02
N VAL A 33 7.42 8.21 -3.05
CA VAL A 33 6.76 9.12 -2.10
C VAL A 33 7.54 10.43 -2.02
N GLY A 34 6.83 11.53 -1.80
CA GLY A 34 7.41 12.86 -1.62
C GLY A 34 7.13 13.40 -0.22
N PRO A 35 8.06 14.15 0.38
CA PRO A 35 7.81 14.85 1.63
C PRO A 35 6.74 15.93 1.42
N VAL A 36 5.89 16.11 2.43
CA VAL A 36 4.82 17.11 2.44
C VAL A 36 4.82 17.78 3.82
N ASP A 37 4.81 19.11 3.85
CA ASP A 37 4.82 19.87 5.10
C ASP A 37 3.50 19.74 5.88
N ASN A 38 2.37 19.72 5.16
CA ASN A 38 1.03 19.65 5.74
C ASN A 38 0.08 18.87 4.83
N SER A 39 -0.72 17.98 5.42
CA SER A 39 -1.78 17.25 4.72
C SER A 39 -3.11 17.36 5.47
N ASN A 40 -4.23 17.37 4.72
CA ASN A 40 -5.57 17.39 5.32
C ASN A 40 -5.97 16.01 5.91
N GLY A 41 -5.24 14.96 5.54
CA GLY A 41 -5.45 13.61 6.04
C GLY A 41 -4.13 12.88 6.19
N ALA A 42 -4.10 11.93 7.11
CA ALA A 42 -2.97 11.04 7.34
C ALA A 42 -3.51 9.64 7.59
N ALA A 43 -2.84 8.65 7.02
CA ALA A 43 -3.06 7.25 7.32
C ALA A 43 -1.85 6.72 8.11
N PRO A 44 -2.04 5.79 9.04
CA PRO A 44 -0.95 5.25 9.82
C PRO A 44 -0.08 4.32 8.96
N ILE A 45 1.20 4.24 9.32
CA ILE A 45 2.14 3.30 8.72
C ILE A 45 2.16 2.01 9.52
N VAL A 46 2.12 0.89 8.82
CA VAL A 46 2.25 -0.47 9.34
C VAL A 46 3.58 -1.04 8.85
N VAL A 47 4.38 -1.56 9.79
CA VAL A 47 5.69 -2.14 9.50
C VAL A 47 5.60 -3.66 9.60
N VAL A 48 5.94 -4.34 8.51
CA VAL A 48 5.88 -5.82 8.44
C VAL A 48 7.28 -6.37 8.15
N ARG A 49 7.71 -7.35 8.94
CA ARG A 49 8.99 -8.04 8.69
C ARG A 49 8.81 -9.14 7.64
N LYS A 50 9.69 -9.19 6.64
CA LYS A 50 9.76 -10.26 5.64
C LYS A 50 10.61 -11.41 6.19
N GLY A 51 10.45 -12.60 5.60
CA GLY A 51 11.26 -13.78 5.93
C GLY A 51 12.75 -13.66 5.58
N ASN A 52 13.14 -12.66 4.78
CA ASN A 52 14.55 -12.35 4.46
C ASN A 52 15.13 -11.25 5.38
N ASP A 53 14.54 -11.05 6.55
CA ASP A 53 14.91 -10.03 7.54
C ASP A 53 14.80 -8.55 7.11
N THR A 54 14.34 -8.28 5.89
CA THR A 54 13.99 -6.91 5.47
C THR A 54 12.59 -6.52 5.95
N ILE A 55 12.28 -5.23 5.96
CA ILE A 55 10.95 -4.73 6.30
C ILE A 55 10.14 -4.35 5.06
N ARG A 56 8.81 -4.30 5.19
CA ARG A 56 7.87 -3.64 4.28
C ARG A 56 7.17 -2.56 5.06
N ILE A 57 7.10 -1.37 4.45
CA ILE A 57 6.26 -0.28 4.90
C ILE A 57 4.94 -0.38 4.14
N CYS A 58 3.85 -0.48 4.86
CA CYS A 58 2.49 -0.49 4.33
C CYS A 58 1.72 0.67 4.93
N VAL A 59 0.84 1.29 4.15
CA VAL A 59 -0.05 2.33 4.66
C VAL A 59 -1.40 1.71 4.91
N ASP A 60 -1.97 1.94 6.10
CA ASP A 60 -3.29 1.43 6.44
C ASP A 60 -4.39 2.36 5.94
N PHE A 61 -4.77 2.15 4.67
CA PHE A 61 -5.85 2.90 4.03
C PHE A 61 -7.25 2.51 4.53
N SER A 62 -7.37 1.45 5.36
CA SER A 62 -8.67 1.06 5.93
C SER A 62 -9.18 2.05 6.99
N THR A 63 -8.32 2.93 7.48
CA THR A 63 -8.62 3.94 8.50
C THR A 63 -9.40 5.17 7.99
N GLY A 64 -10.01 5.07 6.82
CA GLY A 64 -10.93 6.08 6.29
C GLY A 64 -10.68 6.48 4.84
N LEU A 65 -9.47 6.24 4.30
CA LEU A 65 -9.23 6.53 2.88
C LEU A 65 -10.08 5.61 1.99
N ASN A 66 -10.12 4.31 2.30
CA ASN A 66 -10.90 3.34 1.52
C ASN A 66 -12.40 3.66 1.52
N ASP A 67 -12.94 4.24 2.59
CA ASP A 67 -14.36 4.62 2.69
C ASP A 67 -14.68 5.90 1.91
N GLY A 68 -13.70 6.78 1.73
CA GLY A 68 -13.85 8.07 1.04
C GLY A 68 -13.65 8.02 -0.48
N ILE A 69 -13.16 6.90 -1.02
CA ILE A 69 -12.89 6.74 -2.45
C ILE A 69 -14.14 6.18 -3.16
N MET A 70 -14.52 6.79 -4.29
CA MET A 70 -15.56 6.22 -5.16
C MET A 70 -15.01 5.00 -5.89
N LEU A 71 -15.61 3.83 -5.66
CA LEU A 71 -15.19 2.59 -6.30
C LEU A 71 -15.59 2.55 -7.78
N HIS A 72 -14.61 2.67 -8.67
CA HIS A 72 -14.80 2.38 -10.09
C HIS A 72 -14.46 0.91 -10.36
N GLN A 73 -15.48 0.07 -10.51
CA GLN A 73 -15.30 -1.37 -10.67
C GLN A 73 -14.77 -1.72 -12.06
N HIS A 74 -13.56 -2.29 -12.11
CA HIS A 74 -13.00 -2.95 -13.28
C HIS A 74 -12.76 -4.42 -12.94
N PRO A 75 -13.76 -5.29 -13.12
CA PRO A 75 -13.65 -6.68 -12.71
C PRO A 75 -12.53 -7.37 -13.50
N LEU A 76 -11.61 -7.99 -12.78
CA LEU A 76 -10.60 -8.86 -13.37
C LEU A 76 -11.28 -10.11 -13.92
N GLN A 77 -10.72 -10.67 -14.99
CA GLN A 77 -11.20 -11.94 -15.52
C GLN A 77 -11.01 -13.03 -14.47
N THR A 78 -12.02 -13.87 -14.29
CA THR A 78 -11.87 -15.07 -13.45
C THR A 78 -10.90 -16.04 -14.10
N VAL A 79 -10.31 -16.94 -13.31
CA VAL A 79 -9.37 -17.95 -13.83
C VAL A 79 -10.02 -18.80 -14.91
N GLU A 80 -11.29 -19.15 -14.75
CA GLU A 80 -12.06 -19.90 -15.75
C GLU A 80 -12.16 -19.12 -17.06
N ASN A 81 -12.42 -17.81 -17.01
CA ASN A 81 -12.51 -16.97 -18.20
C ASN A 81 -11.15 -16.80 -18.89
N VAL A 82 -10.04 -16.85 -18.15
CA VAL A 82 -8.69 -16.81 -18.71
C VAL A 82 -8.33 -18.14 -19.40
N PHE A 83 -8.64 -19.27 -18.78
CA PHE A 83 -8.27 -20.61 -19.29
C PHE A 83 -9.26 -21.17 -20.33
N ASN A 84 -10.53 -20.76 -20.30
CA ASN A 84 -11.56 -21.22 -21.23
C ASN A 84 -11.68 -20.34 -22.47
N LYS A 85 -10.95 -19.23 -22.55
CA LYS A 85 -10.82 -18.48 -23.79
C LYS A 85 -9.83 -19.25 -24.66
N PRO A 86 -10.27 -19.94 -25.73
CA PRO A 86 -9.32 -20.55 -26.64
C PRO A 86 -8.45 -19.40 -27.14
N ASN A 87 -7.16 -19.42 -26.81
CA ASN A 87 -6.21 -18.59 -27.52
C ASN A 87 -6.41 -18.97 -28.98
N CYS A 88 -6.93 -18.05 -29.79
CA CYS A 88 -6.91 -18.16 -31.24
C CYS A 88 -5.45 -18.04 -31.67
N ARG A 89 -4.70 -19.10 -31.39
CA ARG A 89 -3.37 -19.39 -31.88
C ARG A 89 -3.45 -20.85 -32.24
N GLU A 90 -3.72 -21.07 -33.50
CA GLU A 90 -3.40 -22.30 -34.20
C GLU A 90 -1.93 -22.60 -33.92
N LEU A 91 -1.68 -23.45 -32.92
CA LEU A 91 -0.41 -24.13 -32.77
C LEU A 91 -0.54 -25.38 -33.62
N SER A 92 -0.17 -25.24 -34.89
CA SER A 92 0.17 -26.37 -35.74
C SER A 92 1.33 -27.13 -35.07
N PHE A 93 1.05 -28.36 -34.64
CA PHE A 93 2.08 -29.35 -34.34
C PHE A 93 2.83 -29.74 -35.62
#